data_AF-A0A9P7VJ20-F1
#
_entry.id   AF-A0A9P7VJ20-F1
#
_cell.length_a   1.000
_cell.length_b   1.000
_cell.length_c   1.000
_cell.angle_alpha   90.00
_cell.angle_beta   90.00
_cell.angle_gamma   90.00
#
_symmetry.space_group_name_H-M   'P 1'
#
loop_
_entity.id
_entity.type
_entity.pdbx_description
1 polymer ?
#
loop_
_entity_poly.entity_id
_entity_poly.type
_entity_poly.pdbx_seq_one_letter_code
_entity_poly.pdbx_strand_id
1 'polypeptide(L)'
;MAGFATFLQQWGLLLNLENWDASPSIVFLMALATFLMFSTLRMVYVDRLHKNSARAIGARIMKRVKGKWPGNADIFAAMVGPWANGYPSDGLGEMTDMHGPDFNPDWR
;
A
#
# COMPACT_ATOMS: atom_id res chain seq x y z
N MET A 1 -29.32 -19.81 -10.47
CA MET A 1 -28.57 -18.76 -11.20
C MET A 1 -29.33 -17.43 -11.34
N ALA A 2 -30.68 -17.40 -11.35
CA ALA A 2 -31.46 -16.15 -11.47
C ALA A 2 -31.30 -15.15 -10.30
N GLY A 3 -31.04 -15.64 -9.07
CA GLY A 3 -30.87 -14.78 -7.88
C GLY A 3 -29.61 -13.91 -7.90
N PHE A 4 -28.53 -14.40 -8.53
CA PHE A 4 -27.28 -13.63 -8.61
C PHE A 4 -27.37 -12.50 -9.64
N ALA A 5 -28.00 -12.76 -10.78
CA ALA A 5 -28.23 -11.75 -11.81
C ALA A 5 -29.16 -10.62 -11.31
N THR A 6 -30.22 -10.97 -10.57
CA THR A 6 -31.14 -9.98 -9.96
C THR A 6 -30.48 -9.19 -8.84
N PHE A 7 -29.61 -9.81 -8.02
CA PHE A 7 -28.80 -9.12 -7.03
C PHE A 7 -27.86 -8.09 -7.66
N LEU A 8 -27.16 -8.45 -8.74
CA LEU A 8 -26.30 -7.52 -9.48
C LEU A 8 -27.11 -6.38 -10.13
N GLN A 9 -28.33 -6.65 -10.60
CA GLN A 9 -29.22 -5.65 -11.17
C GLN A 9 -29.71 -4.65 -10.11
N GLN A 10 -30.03 -5.11 -8.90
CA GLN A 10 -30.45 -4.25 -7.79
C GLN A 10 -29.35 -3.25 -7.38
N TRP A 11 -28.08 -3.64 -7.48
CA TRP A 11 -26.93 -2.80 -7.16
C TRP A 11 -26.38 -2.04 -8.38
N GLY A 12 -27.04 -2.12 -9.54
CA GLY A 12 -26.59 -1.45 -10.75
C GLY A 12 -25.22 -1.92 -11.24
N LEU A 13 -24.86 -3.19 -11.01
CA LEU A 13 -23.57 -3.79 -11.36
C LEU A 13 -23.61 -4.56 -12.70
N LEU A 14 -24.60 -4.26 -13.55
CA LEU A 14 -24.70 -4.85 -14.89
C LEU A 14 -24.04 -3.94 -15.92
N LEU A 15 -23.18 -4.53 -16.75
CA LEU A 15 -22.72 -3.93 -18.00
C LEU A 15 -23.84 -4.03 -19.02
N ASN A 16 -24.39 -2.90 -19.43
CA ASN A 16 -25.36 -2.88 -20.51
C ASN A 16 -24.60 -2.97 -21.86
N LEU A 17 -24.32 -4.21 -22.29
CA LEU A 17 -23.50 -4.51 -23.47
C LEU A 17 -24.07 -3.93 -24.78
N GLU A 18 -25.35 -3.60 -24.81
CA GLU A 18 -26.04 -3.09 -26.00
C GLU A 18 -25.82 -1.58 -26.22
N ASN A 19 -25.71 -0.78 -25.15
CA ASN A 19 -25.66 0.69 -25.23
C ASN A 19 -24.31 1.30 -24.83
N TRP A 20 -23.30 0.49 -24.48
CA TRP A 20 -22.01 0.97 -23.92
C TRP A 20 -22.14 1.88 -22.69
N ASP A 21 -23.31 1.88 -22.03
CA ASP A 21 -23.55 2.60 -20.80
C ASP A 21 -23.08 1.74 -19.62
N ALA A 22 -21.90 2.08 -19.10
CA ALA A 22 -21.42 1.52 -17.84
C ALA A 22 -22.10 2.23 -16.67
N SER A 23 -22.70 1.46 -15.77
CA SER A 23 -23.20 2.01 -14.52
C SER A 23 -22.09 2.76 -13.77
N PRO A 24 -22.38 3.91 -13.14
CA PRO A 24 -21.37 4.70 -12.41
C PRO A 24 -20.57 3.87 -11.38
N SER A 25 -21.18 2.84 -10.79
CA SER A 25 -20.52 1.94 -9.84
C SER A 25 -19.42 1.10 -10.49
N ILE A 26 -19.62 0.60 -11.71
CA ILE A 26 -18.61 -0.18 -12.45
C ILE A 26 -17.44 0.72 -12.84
N VAL A 27 -17.72 1.92 -13.33
CA VAL A 27 -16.67 2.90 -13.69
C VAL A 27 -15.83 3.23 -12.47
N PHE A 28 -16.47 3.45 -11.32
CA PHE A 28 -15.78 3.72 -10.07
C PHE A 28 -14.89 2.55 -9.61
N LEU A 29 -15.40 1.31 -9.67
CA LEU A 29 -14.62 0.13 -9.30
C LEU A 29 -13.41 -0.08 -10.22
N MET A 30 -13.58 0.11 -11.52
CA MET A 30 -12.48 0.01 -12.49
C MET A 30 -11.44 1.10 -12.25
N ALA A 31 -11.86 2.34 -12.02
CA ALA A 31 -10.96 3.45 -11.69
C ALA A 31 -10.17 3.17 -10.41
N LEU A 32 -10.84 2.66 -9.37
CA LEU A 32 -10.19 2.29 -8.10
C LEU A 32 -9.17 1.16 -8.31
N ALA A 33 -9.52 0.13 -9.08
CA ALA A 33 -8.63 -0.98 -9.38
C ALA A 33 -7.40 -0.52 -10.19
N THR A 34 -7.59 0.31 -11.23
CA THR A 34 -6.49 0.88 -12.00
C THR A 34 -5.60 1.78 -11.12
N PHE A 35 -6.19 2.57 -10.22
CA PHE A 35 -5.44 3.41 -9.29
C PHE A 35 -4.54 2.58 -8.36
N LEU A 36 -5.10 1.53 -7.76
CA LEU A 36 -4.34 0.61 -6.91
C LEU A 36 -3.21 -0.08 -7.70
N MET A 37 -3.50 -0.54 -8.91
CA MET A 37 -2.48 -1.16 -9.77
C MET A 37 -1.36 -0.18 -10.16
N PHE A 38 -1.72 1.05 -10.53
CA PHE A 38 -0.74 2.09 -10.85
C PHE A 38 0.13 2.45 -9.63
N SER A 39 -0.48 2.54 -8.44
CA SER A 39 0.24 2.86 -7.21
C SER A 39 1.30 1.81 -6.86
N THR A 40 0.97 0.53 -6.98
CA THR A 40 1.90 -0.58 -6.73
C THR A 40 3.03 -0.61 -7.76
N LEU A 41 2.71 -0.37 -9.04
CA LEU A 41 3.71 -0.27 -10.10
C LEU A 41 4.69 0.87 -9.84
N ARG A 42 4.17 2.05 -9.47
CA ARG A 42 4.98 3.23 -9.15
C ARG A 42 5.89 2.97 -7.96
N MET A 43 5.42 2.29 -6.92
CA MET A 43 6.25 1.90 -5.78
C MET A 43 7.43 1.02 -6.20
N VAL A 44 7.17 -0.02 -6.99
CA VAL A 44 8.24 -0.91 -7.47
C VAL A 44 9.23 -0.17 -8.35
N TYR A 45 8.74 0.73 -9.21
CA TYR A 45 9.59 1.55 -10.08
C TYR A 45 10.51 2.47 -9.25
N VAL A 46 9.96 3.19 -8.29
CA VAL A 46 10.72 4.10 -7.41
C VAL A 46 11.75 3.34 -6.57
N ASP A 47 11.40 2.15 -6.06
CA ASP A 47 12.36 1.31 -5.34
C ASP A 47 13.53 0.87 -6.23
N ARG A 48 13.27 0.50 -7.48
CA ARG A 48 14.32 0.18 -8.45
C ARG A 48 15.19 1.39 -8.77
N LEU A 49 14.59 2.57 -8.93
CA LEU A 49 15.31 3.80 -9.18
C LEU A 49 16.27 4.12 -8.02
N HIS A 50 15.79 4.10 -6.78
CA HIS A 50 16.64 4.32 -5.61
C HIS A 50 17.75 3.28 -5.48
N LYS A 51 17.47 2.01 -5.81
CA LYS A 51 18.49 0.95 -5.84
C LYS A 51 19.60 1.23 -6.83
N ASN A 52 19.23 1.70 -8.03
CA ASN A 52 20.19 2.04 -9.07
C ASN A 52 21.00 3.30 -8.70
N SER A 53 20.35 4.33 -8.16
CA SER A 53 21.02 5.55 -7.71
C SER A 53 22.01 5.29 -6.57
N ALA A 54 21.63 4.46 -5.59
CA ALA A 54 22.54 4.07 -4.50
C ALA A 54 23.77 3.32 -5.01
N ARG A 55 23.57 2.38 -5.95
CA ARG A 55 24.67 1.65 -6.61
C ARG A 55 25.61 2.58 -7.37
N ALA A 56 25.08 3.60 -8.06
CA ALA A 56 25.88 4.55 -8.83
C ALA A 56 26.82 5.39 -7.95
N ILE A 57 26.44 5.64 -6.70
CA ILE A 57 27.23 6.42 -5.74
C ILE A 57 28.13 5.50 -4.87
N GLY A 58 28.08 4.17 -5.08
CA GLY A 58 28.79 3.19 -4.26
C GLY A 58 28.21 3.04 -2.85
N ALA A 59 27.04 3.61 -2.58
CA ALA A 59 26.38 3.56 -1.29
C ALA A 59 25.65 2.22 -1.09
N ARG A 60 25.65 1.71 0.14
CA ARG A 60 24.79 0.58 0.53
C ARG A 60 23.41 1.09 0.91
N ILE A 61 22.38 0.40 0.43
CA ILE A 61 20.99 0.70 0.77
C ILE A 61 20.75 0.23 2.20
N MET A 62 20.18 1.09 3.05
CA MET A 62 19.78 0.75 4.41
C MET A 62 18.86 -0.48 4.43
N LYS A 63 18.99 -1.31 5.47
CA LYS A 63 18.14 -2.49 5.61
C LYS A 63 16.70 -2.04 5.86
N ARG A 64 15.81 -2.39 4.94
CA ARG A 64 14.36 -2.19 5.13
C ARG A 64 13.85 -3.18 6.16
N VAL A 65 13.19 -2.68 7.19
CA VAL A 65 12.46 -3.52 8.14
C VAL A 65 11.22 -4.04 7.42
N LYS A 66 11.01 -5.36 7.46
CA LYS A 66 9.80 -6.00 6.93
C LYS A 66 8.96 -6.47 8.10
N GLY A 67 7.81 -5.84 8.25
CA GLY A 67 6.75 -6.30 9.13
C GLY A 67 6.08 -7.57 8.61
N LYS A 68 5.25 -8.18 9.46
CA LYS A 68 4.43 -9.35 9.13
C LYS A 68 3.23 -8.99 8.26
N TRP A 69 2.74 -7.75 8.36
CA TRP A 69 1.55 -7.30 7.64
C TRP A 69 1.93 -6.58 6.33
N PRO A 70 1.09 -6.69 5.28
CA PRO A 70 1.34 -5.99 4.02
C PRO A 70 1.44 -4.48 4.26
N GLY A 71 2.47 -3.87 3.67
CA GLY A 71 2.74 -2.43 3.83
C GLY A 71 3.29 -2.04 5.20
N ASN A 72 3.83 -2.98 5.99
CA ASN A 72 4.41 -2.70 7.32
C ASN A 72 3.37 -2.07 8.28
N ALA A 73 2.09 -2.44 8.15
CA ALA A 73 1.01 -1.91 9.00
C ALA A 73 1.21 -2.22 10.49
N ASP A 74 1.89 -3.30 10.82
CA ASP A 74 2.31 -3.68 12.17
C ASP A 74 3.38 -2.75 12.74
N ILE A 75 4.35 -2.35 11.93
CA ILE A 75 5.35 -1.34 12.28
C ILE A 75 4.65 -0.01 12.52
N PHE A 76 3.71 0.36 11.65
CA PHE A 76 2.90 1.57 11.83
C PHE A 76 2.05 1.51 13.11
N ALA A 77 1.38 0.39 13.39
CA ALA A 77 0.60 0.22 14.62
C ALA A 77 1.48 0.30 15.87
N ALA A 78 2.68 -0.29 15.82
CA ALA A 78 3.66 -0.20 16.89
C ALA A 78 4.18 1.24 17.09
N MET A 79 4.18 2.09 16.07
CA MET A 79 4.52 3.51 16.19
C MET A 79 3.35 4.36 16.68
N VAL A 80 2.13 4.07 16.24
CA VAL A 80 0.93 4.86 16.57
C VAL A 80 0.47 4.65 18.01
N GLY A 81 0.65 3.45 18.58
CA GLY A 81 0.32 3.18 19.99
C GLY A 81 1.04 4.13 20.96
N PRO A 82 2.38 4.24 20.88
CA PRO A 82 3.18 5.21 21.64
C PRO A 82 2.88 6.66 21.28
N TRP A 83 2.57 7.00 20.01
CA TRP A 83 2.19 8.38 19.64
C TRP A 83 1.00 8.93 20.42
N ALA A 84 0.04 8.08 20.77
CA ALA A 84 -1.13 8.51 21.53
C ALA A 84 -0.80 8.86 23.00
N ASN A 85 0.29 8.31 23.55
CA ASN A 85 0.61 8.35 24.98
C ASN A 85 2.01 8.90 25.31
N GLY A 86 2.85 9.20 24.32
CA GLY A 86 4.27 9.51 24.49
C GLY A 86 4.89 10.21 23.28
N TYR A 87 6.21 10.43 23.30
CA TYR A 87 6.89 11.18 22.25
C TYR A 87 7.04 10.32 20.99
N PRO A 88 6.87 10.89 19.79
CA PRO A 88 6.95 10.16 18.53
C PRO A 88 8.19 9.28 18.31
N SER A 89 9.30 9.64 18.97
CA SER A 89 10.56 8.92 18.89
C SER A 89 10.63 7.66 19.73
N ASP A 90 9.73 7.45 20.70
CA ASP A 90 9.78 6.26 21.58
C ASP A 90 9.56 4.98 20.79
N GLY A 91 8.60 4.97 19.85
CA GLY A 91 8.40 3.84 18.94
C GLY A 91 9.57 3.62 17.96
N LEU A 92 10.38 4.65 17.68
CA LEU A 92 11.60 4.52 16.88
C LEU A 92 12.76 3.94 17.69
N GLY A 93 12.85 4.27 18.99
CA GLY A 93 13.86 3.73 19.90
C GLY A 93 13.76 2.20 19.99
N GLU A 94 12.55 1.69 20.17
CA GLU A 94 12.28 0.24 20.24
C GLU A 94 12.68 -0.50 18.95
N MET A 95 12.46 0.13 17.78
CA MET A 95 12.91 -0.42 16.49
C MET A 95 14.42 -0.33 16.29
N THR A 96 15.06 0.69 16.84
CA THR A 96 16.51 0.84 16.84
C THR A 96 17.17 -0.28 17.65
N ASP A 97 16.58 -0.63 18.79
CA ASP A 97 17.06 -1.74 19.63
C ASP A 97 16.88 -3.10 18.95
N MET A 98 15.79 -3.30 18.21
CA MET A 98 15.51 -4.56 17.51
C MET A 98 16.30 -4.74 16.20
N HIS A 99 16.52 -3.67 15.44
CA HIS A 99 17.07 -3.75 14.08
C HIS A 99 18.45 -3.08 13.90
N GLY A 100 18.97 -2.42 14.93
CA GLY A 100 20.21 -1.64 14.89
C GLY A 100 19.98 -0.19 14.44
N PRO A 101 21.01 0.67 14.49
CA PRO A 101 20.91 2.09 14.14
C PRO A 101 20.74 2.37 12.63
N ASP A 102 20.91 1.35 11.78
CA ASP A 102 20.93 1.46 10.32
C ASP A 102 19.69 0.84 9.66
N PHE A 103 18.51 1.09 10.24
CA PHE A 103 17.23 0.58 9.75
C PHE A 103 16.38 1.65 9.03
N ASN A 104 15.63 1.22 8.03
CA ASN A 104 14.59 2.01 7.39
C ASN A 104 13.22 1.36 7.65
N PRO A 105 12.31 2.01 8.42
CA PRO A 105 11.00 1.45 8.75
C PRO A 105 10.03 1.36 7.56
N ASP A 106 10.34 1.97 6.40
CA ASP A 106 9.64 1.84 5.12
C ASP A 106 8.11 1.61 5.24
N TRP A 107 7.43 2.56 5.89
CA TRP A 107 6.00 2.58 6.17
C TRP A 107 5.22 3.38 5.11
N ARG A 108 5.80 3.52 3.91
CA ARG A 108 5.26 4.26 2.76
C ARG A 108 4.38 3.40 1.85
#